data_AF-A0A2E5X1R1-F1
#
_entry.id   AF-A0A2E5X1R1-F1
#
_cell.length_a   1.000
_cell.length_b   1.000
_cell.length_c   1.000
_cell.angle_alpha   90.00
_cell.angle_beta   90.00
_cell.angle_gamma   90.00
#
_symmetry.space_group_name_H-M   'P 1'
#
loop_
_entity.id
_entity.type
_entity.pdbx_description
1 polymer ?
#
loop_
_entity_poly.entity_id
_entity_poly.type
_entity_poly.pdbx_seq_one_letter_code
_entity_poly.pdbx_strand_id
1 'polypeptide(L)'
;MKLLQTLILLLAVLSSGCSSSAKSESTGEYIDSAAITAKVKSELIQNKEVSALDVSVETYKGVVLLSGFVKSEKERELAEKLARKIKGVKKVKNELNLR
;
A
#
# COMPACT_ATOMS: atom_id res chain seq x y z
N MET A 1 50.53 -23.80 -3.68
CA MET A 1 49.70 -23.34 -4.82
C MET A 1 48.18 -23.58 -4.66
N LYS A 2 47.68 -24.19 -3.57
CA LYS A 2 46.23 -24.28 -3.27
C LYS A 2 45.68 -23.12 -2.43
N LEU A 3 46.53 -22.43 -1.66
CA LEU A 3 46.12 -21.29 -0.81
C LEU A 3 45.82 -19.98 -1.57
N LEU A 4 46.34 -19.82 -2.79
CA LEU A 4 46.11 -18.62 -3.61
C LEU A 4 44.76 -18.68 -4.37
N GLN A 5 44.26 -19.89 -4.65
CA GLN A 5 42.97 -20.09 -5.31
C GLN A 5 41.79 -19.88 -4.33
N THR A 6 41.97 -20.17 -3.04
CA THR A 6 40.95 -19.95 -2.00
C THR A 6 40.69 -18.48 -1.69
N LEU A 7 41.63 -17.57 -1.99
CA LEU A 7 41.46 -16.13 -1.72
C LEU A 7 40.55 -15.43 -2.75
N ILE A 8 40.43 -15.99 -3.95
CA ILE A 8 39.60 -15.43 -5.04
C ILE A 8 38.11 -15.77 -4.85
N LEU A 9 37.79 -16.87 -4.16
CA LEU A 9 36.40 -17.26 -3.87
C LEU A 9 35.73 -16.43 -2.74
N LEU A 10 36.51 -15.70 -1.93
CA LEU A 10 35.95 -14.95 -0.80
C LEU A 10 35.40 -13.56 -1.18
N LEU A 11 35.67 -13.07 -2.40
CA LEU A 11 35.22 -11.75 -2.87
C LEU A 11 33.84 -11.77 -3.56
N ALA A 12 33.22 -12.93 -3.74
CA ALA A 12 32.01 -13.06 -4.56
C ALA A 12 30.67 -13.00 -3.80
N VAL A 13 30.66 -12.77 -2.47
CA VAL A 13 29.43 -12.90 -1.64
C VAL A 13 28.98 -11.57 -1.01
N LEU A 14 29.19 -10.45 -1.69
CA LEU A 14 28.70 -9.13 -1.25
C LEU A 14 27.74 -8.46 -2.24
N SER A 15 27.34 -9.16 -3.30
CA SER A 15 26.22 -8.73 -4.15
C SER A 15 24.87 -9.00 -3.50
N SER A 16 24.69 -8.58 -2.25
CA SER A 16 23.36 -8.34 -1.68
C SER A 16 22.83 -7.06 -2.30
N GLY A 17 22.33 -7.18 -3.54
CA GLY A 17 21.61 -6.11 -4.20
C GLY A 17 20.36 -5.77 -3.38
N CYS A 18 20.30 -4.56 -2.83
CA CYS A 18 19.06 -4.02 -2.30
C CYS A 18 18.09 -3.86 -3.48
N SER A 19 17.10 -4.74 -3.59
CA SER A 19 16.03 -4.58 -4.58
C SER A 19 15.09 -3.48 -4.10
N SER A 20 15.48 -2.22 -4.31
CA SER A 20 14.55 -1.10 -4.20
C SER A 20 13.49 -1.26 -5.28
N SER A 21 12.30 -1.73 -4.90
CA SER A 21 11.14 -1.75 -5.78
C SER A 21 10.75 -0.31 -6.09
N ALA A 22 11.23 0.22 -7.21
CA ALA A 22 10.85 1.55 -7.68
C ALA A 22 9.37 1.52 -8.05
N LYS A 23 8.55 2.20 -7.25
CA LYS A 23 7.12 2.44 -7.52
C LYS A 23 7.05 3.41 -8.71
N SER A 24 6.73 2.91 -9.91
CA SER A 24 6.75 3.69 -11.16
C SER A 24 5.34 3.99 -11.66
N GLU A 25 4.91 5.25 -11.57
CA GLU A 25 3.69 5.77 -12.20
C GLU A 25 4.06 6.85 -13.22
N SER A 26 3.35 6.89 -14.35
CA SER A 26 3.32 8.08 -15.21
C SER A 26 2.61 9.24 -14.49
N THR A 27 2.80 10.47 -14.98
CA THR A 27 2.11 11.65 -14.42
C THR A 27 0.59 11.50 -14.41
N GLY A 28 0.02 10.91 -15.47
CA GLY A 28 -1.43 10.64 -15.54
C GLY A 28 -1.87 9.64 -14.47
N GLU A 29 -1.16 8.51 -14.35
CA GLU A 29 -1.45 7.49 -13.33
C GLU A 29 -1.32 8.05 -11.90
N TYR A 30 -0.32 8.91 -11.64
CA TYR A 30 -0.14 9.54 -10.34
C TYR A 30 -1.32 10.46 -9.99
N ILE A 31 -1.78 11.28 -10.95
CA ILE A 31 -2.95 12.15 -10.77
C ILE A 31 -4.20 11.32 -10.51
N ASP A 32 -4.41 10.24 -11.29
CA ASP A 32 -5.53 9.32 -11.09
C ASP A 32 -5.48 8.68 -9.70
N SER A 33 -4.32 8.17 -9.27
CA SER A 33 -4.11 7.60 -7.94
C SER A 33 -4.37 8.62 -6.82
N ALA A 34 -3.92 9.87 -6.97
CA ALA A 34 -4.18 10.94 -6.01
C ALA A 34 -5.68 11.27 -5.94
N ALA A 35 -6.35 11.37 -7.09
CA ALA A 35 -7.79 11.63 -7.15
C ALA A 35 -8.63 10.49 -6.54
N ILE A 36 -8.25 9.23 -6.78
CA ILE A 36 -8.87 8.07 -6.14
C ILE A 36 -8.65 8.14 -4.63
N THR A 37 -7.42 8.38 -4.18
CA THR A 37 -7.08 8.49 -2.76
C THR A 37 -7.92 9.55 -2.06
N ALA A 38 -8.05 10.74 -2.66
CA ALA A 38 -8.86 11.83 -2.13
C ALA A 38 -10.34 11.42 -2.01
N LYS A 39 -10.91 10.81 -3.05
CA LYS A 39 -12.31 10.35 -3.05
C LYS A 39 -12.56 9.28 -1.99
N VAL A 40 -11.66 8.30 -1.84
CA VAL A 40 -11.77 7.27 -0.80
C VAL A 40 -11.72 7.93 0.58
N LYS A 41 -10.75 8.81 0.85
CA LYS A 41 -10.69 9.54 2.13
C LYS A 41 -11.98 10.32 2.40
N SER A 42 -12.48 11.05 1.41
CA SER A 42 -13.74 11.79 1.55
C SER A 42 -14.94 10.89 1.85
N GLU A 43 -15.04 9.71 1.23
CA GLU A 43 -16.12 8.76 1.48
C GLU A 43 -16.04 8.18 2.91
N LEU A 44 -14.84 7.85 3.38
CA LEU A 44 -14.63 7.37 4.75
C LEU A 44 -14.99 8.45 5.78
N ILE A 45 -14.57 9.70 5.55
CA ILE A 45 -14.86 10.83 6.46
C ILE A 45 -16.36 11.12 6.54
N GLN A 46 -17.09 10.98 5.44
CA GLN A 46 -18.54 11.20 5.41
C GLN A 46 -19.32 10.09 6.15
N ASN A 47 -18.72 8.92 6.34
CA ASN A 47 -19.37 7.80 7.00
C ASN A 47 -19.10 7.80 8.51
N LYS A 48 -20.15 8.06 9.30
CA LYS A 48 -20.05 8.14 10.77
C LYS A 48 -19.74 6.81 11.46
N GLU A 49 -19.93 5.68 10.78
CA GLU A 49 -19.60 4.36 11.31
C GLU A 49 -18.10 4.04 11.16
N VAL A 50 -17.34 4.83 10.38
CA VAL A 50 -15.90 4.65 10.18
C VAL A 50 -15.12 5.79 10.84
N SER A 51 -14.16 5.42 11.69
CA SER A 51 -13.21 6.30 12.36
C SER A 51 -12.12 6.72 11.37
N ALA A 52 -12.49 7.50 10.37
CA ALA A 52 -11.64 7.83 9.23
C ALA A 52 -10.30 8.52 9.60
N LEU A 53 -10.21 9.14 10.78
CA LEU A 53 -8.99 9.78 11.27
C LEU A 53 -7.88 8.78 11.62
N ASP A 54 -8.26 7.55 11.99
CA ASP A 54 -7.32 6.48 12.34
C ASP A 54 -7.02 5.56 11.13
N VAL A 55 -7.54 5.88 9.94
CA VAL A 55 -7.40 5.12 8.70
C VAL A 55 -6.55 5.89 7.70
N SER A 56 -5.42 5.32 7.31
CA SER A 56 -4.62 5.79 6.18
C SER A 56 -5.10 5.15 4.88
N VAL A 57 -5.01 5.94 3.80
CA VAL A 57 -5.40 5.53 2.45
C VAL A 57 -4.27 5.89 1.50
N GLU A 58 -3.77 4.90 0.80
CA GLU A 58 -2.81 5.05 -0.29
C GLU A 58 -3.33 4.37 -1.55
N THR A 59 -3.12 4.96 -2.72
CA THR A 59 -3.49 4.34 -3.99
C THR A 59 -2.29 4.26 -4.92
N TYR A 60 -2.19 3.16 -5.67
CA TYR A 60 -1.22 2.99 -6.74
C TYR A 60 -1.83 2.21 -7.89
N LYS A 61 -1.88 2.80 -9.09
CA LYS A 61 -2.46 2.23 -10.31
C LYS A 61 -3.87 1.63 -10.12
N GLY A 62 -4.68 2.25 -9.26
CA GLY A 62 -6.03 1.79 -8.91
C GLY A 62 -6.09 0.70 -7.82
N VAL A 63 -4.97 0.33 -7.21
CA VAL A 63 -4.95 -0.52 -6.01
C VAL A 63 -4.91 0.36 -4.78
N VAL A 64 -5.96 0.29 -3.96
CA VAL A 64 -6.08 1.03 -2.70
C VAL A 64 -5.56 0.17 -1.57
N LEU A 65 -4.69 0.72 -0.74
CA LEU A 65 -4.29 0.17 0.55
C LEU A 65 -4.98 0.95 1.65
N LEU A 66 -5.75 0.25 2.49
CA LEU A 66 -6.29 0.76 3.74
C LEU A 66 -5.43 0.21 4.88
N SER A 67 -4.92 1.08 5.73
CA SER A 67 -4.10 0.71 6.90
C SER A 67 -4.44 1.59 8.10
N GLY A 68 -4.03 1.17 9.29
CA GLY A 68 -4.37 1.86 10.54
C GLY A 68 -5.32 1.03 11.42
N PHE A 69 -6.20 1.71 12.15
CA PHE A 69 -7.00 1.10 13.21
C PHE A 69 -8.49 1.38 13.09
N VAL A 70 -9.31 0.39 13.46
CA VAL A 70 -10.78 0.47 13.54
C VAL A 70 -11.28 -0.18 14.83
N LYS A 71 -12.50 0.14 15.26
CA LYS A 71 -13.08 -0.30 16.53
C LYS A 71 -13.82 -1.63 16.44
N SER A 72 -14.11 -2.10 15.23
CA SER A 72 -14.84 -3.36 15.02
C SER A 72 -14.58 -3.96 13.64
N GLU A 73 -14.83 -5.26 13.53
CA GLU A 73 -14.81 -5.97 12.24
C GLU A 73 -15.82 -5.38 11.25
N LYS A 74 -16.99 -4.93 11.72
CA LYS A 74 -18.01 -4.29 10.89
C LYS A 74 -17.48 -3.00 10.26
N GLU A 75 -16.77 -2.19 11.03
CA GLU A 75 -16.12 -0.97 10.55
C GLU A 75 -15.02 -1.27 9.53
N ARG A 76 -14.23 -2.32 9.80
CA ARG A 76 -13.19 -2.82 8.88
C ARG A 76 -13.76 -3.20 7.51
N GLU A 77 -14.85 -3.97 7.51
CA GLU A 77 -15.54 -4.41 6.30
C GLU A 77 -16.22 -3.24 5.58
N LEU A 78 -16.82 -2.32 6.34
CA LEU A 78 -17.47 -1.14 5.78
C LEU A 78 -16.45 -0.22 5.09
N ALA A 79 -15.29 0.04 5.70
CA ALA A 79 -14.24 0.85 5.09
C ALA A 79 -13.77 0.27 3.75
N GLU A 80 -13.57 -1.04 3.68
CA GLU A 80 -13.24 -1.73 2.43
C GLU A 80 -14.36 -1.62 1.40
N LYS A 81 -15.62 -1.81 1.81
CA LYS A 81 -16.78 -1.71 0.92
C LYS A 81 -16.93 -0.31 0.34
N LEU A 82 -16.70 0.74 1.13
CA LEU A 82 -16.74 2.12 0.68
C LEU A 82 -15.62 2.41 -0.32
N ALA A 83 -14.39 1.99 -0.02
CA ALA A 83 -13.26 2.13 -0.94
C ALA A 83 -13.51 1.43 -2.28
N ARG A 84 -14.07 0.21 -2.28
CA ARG A 84 -14.38 -0.56 -3.50
C ARG A 84 -15.40 0.13 -4.42
N LYS A 85 -16.27 1.00 -3.90
CA LYS A 85 -17.29 1.70 -4.70
C LYS A 85 -16.73 2.87 -5.50
N ILE A 86 -15.54 3.35 -5.17
CA ILE A 86 -14.95 4.51 -5.85
C ILE A 86 -14.54 4.12 -7.28
N LYS A 87 -15.01 4.90 -8.25
CA LYS A 87 -14.65 4.71 -9.67
C LYS A 87 -13.13 4.79 -9.85
N GLY A 88 -12.56 3.80 -10.52
CA GLY A 88 -11.12 3.67 -10.76
C GLY A 88 -10.40 2.72 -9.80
N VAL A 89 -11.07 2.30 -8.71
CA VAL A 89 -10.54 1.26 -7.82
C VAL A 89 -10.66 -0.10 -8.50
N LYS A 90 -9.52 -0.77 -8.65
CA LYS A 90 -9.39 -2.12 -9.22
C LYS A 90 -9.29 -3.18 -8.13
N LYS A 91 -8.63 -2.85 -7.02
CA LYS A 91 -8.44 -3.75 -5.88
C LYS A 91 -8.32 -2.94 -4.60
N VAL A 92 -8.83 -3.49 -3.51
CA VAL A 92 -8.58 -2.99 -2.15
C VAL A 92 -7.76 -4.03 -1.40
N LYS A 93 -6.66 -3.59 -0.80
CA LYS A 93 -5.90 -4.31 0.21
C LYS A 93 -6.29 -3.72 1.56
N ASN A 94 -6.94 -4.54 2.37
CA ASN A 94 -7.41 -4.14 3.69
C ASN A 94 -6.44 -4.67 4.75
N GLU A 95 -5.60 -3.79 5.27
CA GLU A 95 -4.61 -4.07 6.32
C GLU A 95 -4.96 -3.29 7.60
N LEU A 96 -6.25 -3.03 7.82
CA LEU A 96 -6.78 -2.41 9.02
C LEU A 96 -6.76 -3.39 10.20
N ASN A 97 -6.31 -2.89 11.35
CA ASN A 97 -6.23 -3.66 12.59
C ASN A 97 -7.34 -3.22 13.56
N LEU A 98 -7.79 -4.13 14.40
CA LEU A 98 -8.69 -3.79 15.50
C LEU A 98 -7.91 -3.10 16.62
N ARG A 99 -8.53 -2.11 17.27
CA ARG A 99 -7.98 -1.40 18.42
C ARG A 99 -8.45 -1.98 19.75
#